data_AF-A0A2W4Z562-F1
#
_entry.id   AF-A0A2W4Z562-F1
#
_cell.length_a   1.000
_cell.length_b   1.000
_cell.length_c   1.000
_cell.angle_alpha   90.00
_cell.angle_beta   90.00
_cell.angle_gamma   90.00
#
_symmetry.space_group_name_H-M   'P 1'
#
loop_
_entity.id
_entity.type
_entity.pdbx_description
1 polymer ?
#
loop_
_entity_poly.entity_id
_entity_poly.type
_entity_poly.pdbx_seq_one_letter_code
_entity_poly.pdbx_strand_id
1 'polypeptide(L)'
;MARPGSLPSLTSSLLARKGTARPAMRQQDLDAPPADALDDLGWNDMGGPQPQVLVEREALKVEIERPVAPVSKATVTRIGRETLAKTGGAKAAFTLRLDTDRHLRLRLASAVTGRSSQQLVTQALDAFLHTVPEVDALVAQLPPTTSKR
;
A
#
# COMPACT_ATOMS: atom_id res chain seq x y z
N MET A 1 17.32 26.95 27.64
CA MET A 1 16.18 26.11 27.22
C MET A 1 15.20 27.00 26.46
N ALA A 2 15.29 27.07 25.13
CA ALA A 2 14.41 27.90 24.31
C ALA A 2 13.27 27.04 23.74
N ARG A 3 12.02 27.45 23.97
CA ARG A 3 10.84 26.79 23.40
C ARG A 3 10.77 27.09 21.89
N PRO A 4 10.49 26.12 21.01
CA PRO A 4 10.29 26.41 19.59
C PRO A 4 9.00 27.22 19.42
N GLY A 5 9.09 28.38 18.77
CA GLY A 5 7.93 29.23 18.44
C GLY A 5 6.95 28.48 17.53
N SER A 6 5.65 28.75 17.67
CA SER A 6 4.62 28.11 16.84
C SER A 6 4.82 28.48 15.37
N LEU A 7 4.85 27.47 14.51
CA LEU A 7 4.83 27.70 13.06
C LEU A 7 3.48 28.34 12.70
N PRO A 8 3.46 29.39 11.85
CA PRO A 8 2.21 30.00 11.42
C PRO A 8 1.38 28.96 10.67
N SER A 9 0.26 28.53 11.27
CA SER A 9 -0.66 27.58 10.65
C SER A 9 -1.34 28.25 9.47
N LEU A 10 -1.18 27.67 8.29
CA LEU A 10 -1.83 28.12 7.07
C LEU A 10 -3.31 27.70 7.14
N THR A 11 -4.15 28.59 7.66
CA THR A 11 -5.60 28.39 7.64
C THR A 11 -6.12 28.49 6.20
N SER A 12 -7.13 27.68 5.86
CA SER A 12 -7.72 27.60 4.51
C SER A 12 -8.08 28.98 3.92
N SER A 13 -8.54 29.89 4.77
CA SER A 13 -8.83 31.29 4.39
C SER A 13 -7.59 32.08 3.95
N LEU A 14 -6.44 31.84 4.57
CA LEU A 14 -5.16 32.52 4.28
C LEU A 14 -4.54 32.02 2.96
N LEU A 15 -4.73 30.74 2.61
CA LEU A 15 -4.36 30.19 1.30
C LEU A 15 -5.22 30.79 0.18
N ALA A 16 -6.55 30.86 0.38
CA ALA A 16 -7.50 31.35 -0.62
C ALA A 16 -7.34 32.85 -0.94
N ARG A 17 -6.82 33.64 0.00
CA ARG A 17 -6.62 35.08 -0.20
C ARG A 17 -5.27 35.44 -0.82
N LYS A 18 -4.24 34.60 -0.65
CA LYS A 18 -2.85 34.90 -1.06
C LYS A 18 -2.40 34.21 -2.36
N GLY A 19 -3.12 33.19 -2.81
CA GLY A 19 -2.89 32.56 -4.11
C GLY A 19 -4.23 32.38 -4.82
N THR A 20 -4.24 32.59 -6.12
CA THR A 20 -5.39 32.45 -7.03
C THR A 20 -5.93 31.02 -7.16
N ALA A 21 -5.78 30.18 -6.13
CA ALA A 21 -6.24 28.82 -6.09
C ALA A 21 -7.73 28.77 -5.73
N ARG A 22 -8.58 28.60 -6.74
CA ARG A 22 -9.95 28.12 -6.53
C ARG A 22 -9.89 26.72 -5.89
N PRO A 23 -10.71 26.42 -4.88
CA PRO A 23 -10.75 25.09 -4.26
C PRO A 23 -11.07 24.04 -5.32
N ALA A 24 -10.20 23.03 -5.44
CA ALA A 24 -10.32 21.96 -6.43
C ALA A 24 -11.44 20.96 -6.09
N MET A 25 -12.10 21.09 -4.94
CA MET A 25 -13.21 20.25 -4.54
C MET A 25 -14.43 21.12 -4.24
N ARG A 26 -15.51 20.93 -5.03
CA ARG A 26 -16.85 21.24 -4.55
C ARG A 26 -17.09 20.39 -3.32
N GLN A 27 -17.67 20.97 -2.27
CA GLN A 27 -18.21 20.15 -1.18
C GLN A 27 -19.23 19.20 -1.83
N GLN A 28 -19.02 17.89 -1.67
CA GLN A 28 -20.09 16.95 -1.96
C GLN A 28 -21.15 17.22 -0.90
N ASP A 29 -22.21 17.91 -1.32
CA ASP A 29 -23.41 18.09 -0.52
C ASP A 29 -23.91 16.71 -0.10
N LEU A 30 -24.13 16.52 1.20
CA LEU A 30 -24.57 15.25 1.79
C LEU A 30 -26.02 14.87 1.42
N ASP A 31 -26.69 15.69 0.62
CA ASP A 31 -28.03 15.47 0.05
C ASP A 31 -28.00 15.32 -1.49
N ALA A 32 -26.91 14.75 -2.03
CA ALA A 32 -26.90 14.37 -3.44
C ALA A 32 -27.83 13.16 -3.66
N PRO A 33 -28.81 13.23 -4.60
CA PRO A 33 -29.64 12.07 -4.91
C PRO A 33 -28.77 10.93 -5.43
N PRO A 34 -29.20 9.66 -5.28
CA PRO A 34 -28.45 8.52 -5.76
C PRO A 34 -28.10 8.71 -7.25
N ALA A 35 -26.90 8.33 -7.66
CA ALA A 35 -26.39 8.58 -9.01
C ALA A 35 -27.37 8.14 -10.11
N ASP A 36 -28.13 7.07 -9.86
CA ASP A 36 -29.16 6.55 -10.76
C ASP A 36 -30.32 7.53 -11.01
N ALA A 37 -30.64 8.40 -10.05
CA ALA A 37 -31.68 9.43 -10.21
C ALA A 37 -31.20 10.67 -10.98
N LEU A 38 -29.89 10.88 -11.09
CA LEU A 38 -29.31 11.92 -11.95
C LEU A 38 -29.28 11.50 -13.43
N ASP A 39 -29.21 10.20 -13.71
CA ASP A 39 -29.26 9.65 -15.07
C ASP A 39 -30.65 9.82 -15.73
N ASP A 40 -31.73 9.85 -14.95
CA ASP A 40 -33.12 9.96 -15.41
C ASP A 40 -33.55 11.39 -15.81
N LEU A 41 -32.69 12.39 -15.57
CA LEU A 41 -32.94 13.81 -15.88
C LEU A 41 -32.61 14.19 -17.34
N GLY A 42 -32.44 13.20 -18.23
CA GLY A 42 -32.30 13.40 -19.67
C GLY A 42 -31.02 14.14 -20.13
N TRP A 43 -30.15 14.54 -19.20
CA TRP A 43 -28.87 15.21 -19.51
C TRP A 43 -27.84 14.23 -20.09
N ASN A 44 -27.91 12.96 -19.70
CA ASN A 44 -27.03 11.88 -20.17
C ASN A 44 -27.58 11.17 -21.43
N ASP A 45 -28.81 11.47 -21.85
CA ASP A 45 -29.47 10.94 -23.05
C ASP A 45 -29.17 11.77 -24.32
N MET A 46 -28.09 12.54 -24.31
CA MET A 46 -27.64 13.34 -25.46
C MET A 46 -26.81 12.51 -26.46
N GLY A 47 -27.23 11.27 -26.77
CA GLY A 47 -26.84 10.45 -27.93
C GLY A 47 -25.34 10.29 -28.26
N GLY A 48 -24.43 10.66 -27.35
CA GLY A 48 -23.00 10.69 -27.59
C GLY A 48 -22.40 9.28 -27.52
N PRO A 49 -21.33 8.98 -28.27
CA PRO A 49 -20.66 7.70 -28.18
C PRO A 49 -20.15 7.50 -26.74
N GLN A 50 -20.61 6.43 -26.10
CA GLN A 50 -20.14 6.03 -24.78
C GLN A 50 -18.60 5.93 -24.78
N PRO A 51 -17.91 6.51 -23.79
CA PRO A 51 -16.46 6.38 -23.70
C PRO A 51 -16.07 4.90 -23.52
N GLN A 52 -15.06 4.44 -24.27
CA GLN A 52 -14.65 3.03 -24.36
C GLN A 52 -14.42 2.36 -23.00
N VAL A 53 -13.95 3.12 -22.01
CA VAL A 53 -13.71 2.64 -20.63
C VAL A 53 -14.98 2.21 -19.89
N LEU A 54 -16.16 2.76 -20.22
CA LEU A 54 -17.42 2.34 -19.62
C LEU A 54 -17.90 1.02 -20.24
N VAL A 55 -17.76 0.88 -21.56
CA VAL A 55 -18.06 -0.36 -22.30
C VAL A 55 -17.16 -1.52 -21.81
N GLU A 56 -15.87 -1.26 -21.60
CA GLU A 56 -14.94 -2.25 -21.05
C GLU A 56 -15.32 -2.66 -19.62
N ARG A 57 -15.75 -1.71 -18.77
CA ARG A 57 -16.19 -2.00 -17.40
C ARG A 57 -17.45 -2.86 -17.39
N GLU A 58 -18.40 -2.59 -18.27
CA GLU A 58 -19.62 -3.40 -18.42
C GLU A 58 -19.27 -4.82 -18.90
N ALA A 59 -18.40 -4.96 -19.89
CA ALA A 59 -17.93 -6.25 -20.37
C ALA A 59 -17.21 -7.06 -19.27
N LEU A 60 -16.34 -6.41 -18.49
CA LEU A 60 -15.63 -7.04 -17.38
C LEU A 60 -16.56 -7.46 -16.25
N LYS A 61 -17.59 -6.65 -15.92
CA LYS A 61 -18.62 -7.03 -14.94
C LYS A 61 -19.33 -8.31 -15.37
N VAL A 62 -19.73 -8.39 -16.64
CA VAL A 62 -20.35 -9.60 -17.21
C VAL A 62 -19.41 -10.79 -17.16
N GLU A 63 -18.10 -10.60 -17.35
CA GLU A 63 -17.12 -11.68 -17.27
C GLU A 63 -16.87 -12.16 -15.83
N ILE A 64 -16.88 -11.25 -14.85
CA ILE A 64 -16.70 -11.58 -13.42
C ILE A 64 -17.94 -12.28 -12.85
N GLU A 65 -19.14 -11.90 -13.29
CA GLU A 65 -20.40 -12.52 -12.86
C GLU A 65 -20.60 -13.92 -13.46
N ARG A 66 -19.81 -14.31 -14.47
CA ARG A 66 -19.85 -15.68 -14.97
C ARG A 66 -19.40 -16.64 -13.86
N PRO A 67 -20.23 -17.63 -13.50
CA PRO A 67 -19.87 -18.58 -12.47
C PRO A 67 -18.66 -19.40 -12.94
N VAL A 68 -17.52 -19.17 -12.29
CA VAL A 68 -16.31 -19.98 -12.49
C VAL A 68 -16.57 -21.37 -11.91
N ALA A 69 -16.23 -22.41 -12.68
CA ALA A 69 -16.38 -23.79 -12.24
C ALA A 69 -15.63 -24.02 -10.90
N PRO A 70 -16.23 -24.74 -9.93
CA PRO A 70 -15.62 -24.93 -8.62
C PRO A 70 -14.31 -25.73 -8.75
N VAL A 71 -13.21 -25.14 -8.29
CA VAL A 71 -11.92 -25.81 -8.22
C VAL A 71 -11.98 -26.91 -7.17
N SER A 72 -11.44 -28.09 -7.48
CA SER A 72 -11.44 -29.22 -6.54
C SER A 72 -10.64 -28.92 -5.27
N LYS A 73 -11.09 -29.48 -4.13
CA LYS A 73 -10.35 -29.39 -2.84
C LYS A 73 -8.92 -29.95 -2.96
N ALA A 74 -8.71 -30.95 -3.82
CA ALA A 74 -7.40 -31.52 -4.11
C ALA A 74 -6.47 -30.52 -4.83
N THR A 75 -7.01 -29.74 -5.75
CA THR A 75 -6.25 -28.69 -6.46
C THR A 75 -5.90 -27.54 -5.52
N VAL A 76 -6.85 -27.10 -4.69
CA VAL A 76 -6.59 -26.04 -3.69
C VAL A 76 -5.51 -26.45 -2.69
N THR A 77 -5.57 -27.69 -2.18
CA THR A 77 -4.56 -28.20 -1.23
C THR A 77 -3.19 -28.39 -1.89
N ARG A 78 -3.14 -28.81 -3.16
CA ARG A 78 -1.89 -28.90 -3.92
C ARG A 78 -1.26 -27.53 -4.15
N ILE A 79 -2.04 -26.54 -4.60
CA ILE A 79 -1.57 -25.16 -4.77
C ILE A 79 -1.09 -24.60 -3.43
N GLY A 80 -1.83 -24.83 -2.34
CA GLY A 80 -1.42 -24.43 -0.99
C GLY A 80 -0.09 -25.05 -0.54
N ARG A 81 0.14 -26.34 -0.82
CA ARG A 81 1.42 -26.99 -0.53
C ARG A 81 2.55 -26.46 -1.39
N GLU A 82 2.30 -26.20 -2.67
CA GLU A 82 3.31 -25.67 -3.60
C GLU A 82 3.68 -24.22 -3.28
N THR A 83 2.73 -23.38 -2.86
CA THR A 83 3.00 -22.02 -2.40
C THR A 83 3.72 -22.04 -1.05
N LEU A 84 3.32 -22.92 -0.12
CA LEU A 84 3.99 -23.11 1.16
C LEU A 84 5.42 -23.67 0.97
N ALA A 85 5.64 -24.60 0.06
CA ALA A 85 6.98 -25.11 -0.24
C ALA A 85 7.90 -24.05 -0.87
N LYS A 86 7.35 -23.15 -1.68
CA LYS A 86 8.08 -21.99 -2.24
C LYS A 86 8.36 -20.90 -1.20
N THR A 87 7.56 -20.82 -0.13
CA THR A 87 7.68 -19.82 0.95
C THR A 87 8.22 -20.41 2.27
N GLY A 88 8.42 -21.73 2.33
CA GLY A 88 8.70 -22.52 3.54
C GLY A 88 10.13 -22.42 4.07
N GLY A 89 11.00 -21.67 3.40
CA GLY A 89 12.26 -21.16 3.94
C GLY A 89 12.11 -19.83 4.71
N ALA A 90 10.88 -19.54 5.15
CA ALA A 90 10.39 -18.50 6.05
C ALA A 90 11.25 -17.23 6.19
N LYS A 91 11.33 -16.42 5.12
CA LYS A 91 11.63 -14.99 5.28
C LYS A 91 10.41 -14.33 5.91
N ALA A 92 10.50 -13.99 7.19
CA ALA A 92 9.48 -13.17 7.84
C ALA A 92 9.46 -11.79 7.17
N ALA A 93 8.30 -11.37 6.68
CA ALA A 93 8.13 -10.03 6.15
C ALA A 93 7.92 -9.05 7.31
N PHE A 94 8.71 -7.97 7.33
CA PHE A 94 8.54 -6.88 8.27
C PHE A 94 8.31 -5.58 7.50
N THR A 95 7.35 -4.76 7.95
CA THR A 95 7.09 -3.44 7.38
C THR A 95 7.74 -2.39 8.28
N LEU A 96 8.78 -1.71 7.78
CA LEU A 96 9.48 -0.65 8.50
C LEU A 96 8.85 0.72 8.22
N ARG A 97 8.54 1.47 9.28
CA ARG A 97 8.12 2.87 9.18
C ARG A 97 9.33 3.79 9.38
N LEU A 98 9.62 4.64 8.40
CA LEU A 98 10.68 5.64 8.45
C LEU A 98 10.08 7.03 8.30
N ASP A 99 10.64 8.03 8.99
CA ASP A 99 10.35 9.43 8.66
C ASP A 99 10.98 9.82 7.32
N THR A 100 10.54 10.96 6.80
CA THR A 100 10.91 11.47 5.48
C THR A 100 12.43 11.66 5.35
N ASP A 101 13.11 12.15 6.39
CA ASP A 101 14.55 12.39 6.34
C ASP A 101 15.33 11.08 6.30
N ARG A 102 15.01 10.10 7.16
CA ARG A 102 15.63 8.77 7.12
C ARG A 102 15.39 8.04 5.81
N HIS A 103 14.18 8.14 5.25
CA HIS A 103 13.88 7.55 3.95
C HIS A 103 14.67 8.22 2.82
N LEU A 104 14.80 9.55 2.81
CA LEU A 104 15.62 10.27 1.83
C LEU A 104 17.08 9.83 1.89
N ARG A 105 17.65 9.74 3.10
CA ARG A 105 19.03 9.27 3.29
C ARG A 105 19.23 7.83 2.80
N LEU A 106 18.29 6.93 3.09
CA LEU A 106 18.35 5.55 2.61
C LEU A 106 18.29 5.47 1.07
N ARG A 107 17.46 6.30 0.44
CA ARG A 107 17.37 6.38 -1.03
C ARG A 107 18.68 6.90 -1.65
N LEU A 108 19.26 7.96 -1.09
CA LEU A 108 20.54 8.50 -1.55
C LEU A 108 21.68 7.49 -1.34
N ALA A 109 21.73 6.81 -0.20
CA ALA A 109 22.71 5.76 0.06
C ALA A 109 22.60 4.61 -0.96
N SER A 110 21.37 4.21 -1.31
CA SER A 110 21.12 3.19 -2.35
C SER A 110 21.64 3.64 -3.71
N ALA A 111 21.39 4.90 -4.09
CA ALA A 111 21.84 5.46 -5.36
C ALA A 111 23.37 5.57 -5.46
N VAL A 112 24.03 6.03 -4.40
CA VAL A 112 25.50 6.21 -4.36
C VAL A 112 26.23 4.87 -4.34
N THR A 113 25.69 3.87 -3.63
CA THR A 113 26.36 2.56 -3.48
C THR A 113 25.99 1.55 -4.57
N GLY A 114 24.97 1.84 -5.40
CA GLY A 114 24.46 0.92 -6.41
C GLY A 114 23.83 -0.35 -5.82
N ARG A 115 23.38 -0.30 -4.56
CA ARG A 115 22.76 -1.43 -3.84
C ARG A 115 21.30 -1.15 -3.53
N SER A 116 20.50 -2.20 -3.39
CA SER A 116 19.11 -2.04 -2.99
C SER A 116 19.01 -1.60 -1.52
N SER A 117 17.98 -0.81 -1.22
CA SER A 117 17.69 -0.38 0.15
C SER A 117 17.47 -1.56 1.09
N GLN A 118 16.84 -2.64 0.61
CA GLN A 118 16.68 -3.88 1.37
C GLN A 118 18.02 -4.47 1.78
N GLN A 119 18.98 -4.58 0.86
CA GLN A 119 20.30 -5.14 1.15
C GLN A 119 21.07 -4.28 2.17
N LEU A 120 21.00 -2.95 2.06
CA LEU A 120 21.63 -2.04 3.00
C LEU A 120 21.05 -2.20 4.42
N VAL A 121 19.72 -2.29 4.53
CA VAL A 121 19.05 -2.47 5.82
C VAL A 121 19.35 -3.85 6.42
N THR A 122 19.35 -4.91 5.62
CA THR A 122 19.73 -6.25 6.08
C THR A 122 21.17 -6.28 6.57
N GLN A 123 22.12 -5.73 5.81
CA GLN A 123 23.52 -5.69 6.22
C GLN A 123 23.72 -4.88 7.51
N ALA A 124 23.03 -3.75 7.65
CA ALA A 124 23.09 -2.94 8.87
C ALA A 124 22.51 -3.68 10.07
N LEU A 125 21.40 -4.41 9.89
CA LEU A 125 20.81 -5.24 10.93
C LEU A 125 21.75 -6.37 11.34
N ASP A 126 22.32 -7.10 10.38
CA ASP A 126 23.28 -8.17 10.65
C ASP A 126 24.46 -7.60 11.44
N ALA A 127 25.07 -6.51 10.97
CA ALA A 127 26.18 -5.85 11.66
C ALA A 127 25.82 -5.41 13.08
N PHE A 128 24.59 -4.90 13.29
CA PHE A 128 24.11 -4.54 14.62
C PHE A 128 23.94 -5.75 15.53
N LEU A 129 23.38 -6.86 15.04
CA LEU A 129 23.21 -8.07 15.84
C LEU A 129 24.55 -8.68 16.28
N HIS A 130 25.59 -8.58 15.46
CA HIS A 130 26.95 -8.99 15.85
C HIS A 130 27.51 -8.17 17.04
N THR A 131 26.96 -6.98 17.33
CA THR A 131 27.36 -6.18 18.49
C THR A 131 26.66 -6.56 19.79
N VAL A 132 25.64 -7.43 19.73
CA VAL A 132 24.80 -7.81 20.88
C VAL A 132 24.77 -9.35 21.03
N PRO A 133 25.89 -9.97 21.42
CA PRO A 133 26.00 -11.43 21.51
C PRO A 133 25.09 -12.05 22.59
N GLU A 134 24.55 -11.25 23.52
CA GLU A 134 23.56 -11.73 24.48
C GLU A 134 22.28 -12.24 23.78
N VAL A 135 21.96 -11.71 22.59
CA VAL A 135 20.83 -12.19 21.79
C VAL A 135 21.04 -13.62 21.35
N ASP A 136 22.26 -14.00 20.94
CA ASP A 136 22.58 -15.37 20.53
C ASP A 136 22.46 -16.35 21.71
N ALA A 137 22.89 -15.92 22.91
CA ALA A 137 22.75 -16.71 24.13
C ALA A 137 21.27 -16.94 24.50
N LEU A 138 20.40 -15.96 24.27
CA LEU A 138 18.95 -16.10 24.45
C LEU A 138 18.33 -17.01 23.39
N VAL A 139 18.77 -16.91 22.13
CA VAL A 139 18.30 -17.79 21.05
C VAL A 139 18.65 -19.25 21.34
N ALA A 140 19.84 -19.52 21.92
CA ALA A 140 20.27 -20.87 22.29
C ALA A 140 19.39 -21.52 23.39
N GLN A 141 18.67 -20.72 24.18
CA GLN A 141 17.76 -21.21 25.22
C GLN A 141 16.36 -21.53 24.69
N LEU A 142 16.05 -21.15 23.44
CA LEU A 142 14.74 -21.41 22.85
C LEU A 142 14.62 -22.88 22.41
N PRO A 143 13.45 -23.51 22.59
CA PRO A 143 13.20 -24.85 22.04
C PRO A 143 13.33 -24.81 20.52
N PRO A 144 13.78 -25.91 19.88
CA PRO A 144 13.92 -25.96 18.43
C PRO A 144 12.58 -25.61 17.78
N THR A 145 12.59 -24.62 16.89
CA THR A 145 11.39 -24.21 16.17
C THR A 145 10.94 -25.38 15.31
N THR A 146 9.84 -26.01 15.70
CA THR A 146 9.19 -27.04 14.89
C THR A 146 8.59 -26.34 13.68
N SER A 147 9.39 -26.19 12.63
CA SER A 147 8.88 -25.81 11.32
C SER A 147 7.94 -26.94 10.89
N LYS A 148 6.64 -26.73 11.08
CA LYS A 148 5.58 -27.64 10.66
C LYS A 148 5.66 -27.72 9.14
N ARG A 149 6.32 -28.77 8.66
CA ARG A 149 6.40 -29.17 7.25
C ARG A 149 5.02 -29.48 6.68
#